data_AF-A0A3S1QPF6-F1
#
_entry.id   AF-A0A3S1QPF6-F1
#
_cell.length_a   1.000
_cell.length_b   1.000
_cell.length_c   1.000
_cell.angle_alpha   90.00
_cell.angle_beta   90.00
_cell.angle_gamma   90.00
#
_symmetry.space_group_name_H-M   'P 1'
#
loop_
_entity.id
_entity.type
_entity.pdbx_description
1 polymer ?
#
loop_
_entity_poly.entity_id
_entity_poly.type
_entity_poly.pdbx_seq_one_letter_code
_entity_poly.pdbx_strand_id
1 'polypeptide(L)'
;ANGGAENAEGFHGNAITSTVPLLRPFLVRFDAAGAWFLPQHGQPRIGGRMALGGQVMLGDRRVTVVSVHLENRTTPAGRADQTRHLLDAIDRYDAETPVLIGGDFNTLTATYPERNDDPDAWRKRIAAEPDRLMCPERHEPLFAVFAERGYDWREANAFDKPTQRRAAGDLTPAGHIDWFFTRGLSASAPATLPAVLPDGSPSADHEALVVTVRVK
;
A
#
# COMPACT_ATOMS: atom_id res chain seq x y z
N ALA A 1 -9.82 4.05 -19.11
CA ALA A 1 -11.21 4.26 -18.68
C ALA A 1 -11.45 5.77 -18.62
N ASN A 2 -12.40 6.28 -19.39
CA ASN A 2 -12.73 7.71 -19.39
C ASN A 2 -13.47 7.99 -18.08
N GLY A 3 -12.88 8.82 -17.21
CA GLY A 3 -13.29 9.04 -15.81
C GLY A 3 -14.63 9.76 -15.61
N GLY A 4 -15.72 9.17 -16.10
CA GLY A 4 -17.10 9.62 -15.88
C GLY A 4 -17.96 8.60 -15.12
N ALA A 5 -17.38 7.52 -14.58
CA ALA A 5 -18.10 6.53 -13.80
C ALA A 5 -17.99 6.85 -12.30
N GLU A 6 -19.11 7.17 -11.67
CA GLU A 6 -19.19 7.26 -10.21
C GLU A 6 -19.27 5.84 -9.61
N ASN A 7 -18.56 5.62 -8.49
CA ASN A 7 -18.64 4.36 -7.75
C ASN A 7 -19.97 4.33 -6.96
N ALA A 8 -21.09 4.15 -7.68
CA ALA A 8 -22.46 4.22 -7.15
C ALA A 8 -22.72 3.19 -6.02
N GLU A 9 -22.07 2.04 -6.08
CA GLU A 9 -22.25 0.91 -5.15
C GLU A 9 -21.15 0.84 -4.07
N GLY A 10 -20.11 1.67 -4.18
CA GLY A 10 -19.00 1.67 -3.24
C GLY A 10 -18.17 0.38 -3.23
N PHE A 11 -18.02 -0.33 -4.36
CA PHE A 11 -17.21 -1.56 -4.37
C PHE A 11 -15.76 -1.26 -3.97
N HIS A 12 -15.24 -2.02 -3.01
CA HIS A 12 -13.82 -2.02 -2.63
C HIS A 12 -13.08 -3.12 -3.40
N GLY A 13 -11.90 -2.83 -3.92
CA GLY A 13 -11.06 -3.82 -4.57
C GLY A 13 -9.70 -3.29 -4.98
N ASN A 14 -8.85 -4.22 -5.41
CA ASN A 14 -7.56 -3.94 -6.04
C ASN A 14 -7.65 -4.33 -7.52
N ALA A 15 -6.64 -3.94 -8.30
CA ALA A 15 -6.50 -4.36 -9.68
C ALA A 15 -5.03 -4.63 -10.01
N ILE A 16 -4.80 -5.58 -10.92
CA ILE A 16 -3.52 -5.74 -11.61
C ILE A 16 -3.79 -5.58 -13.09
N THR A 17 -3.08 -4.65 -13.73
CA THR A 17 -3.04 -4.49 -15.18
C THR A 17 -1.65 -4.84 -15.67
N SER A 18 -1.57 -5.49 -16.82
CA SER A 18 -0.30 -5.97 -17.37
C SER A 18 -0.36 -5.99 -18.89
N THR A 19 0.74 -5.59 -19.54
CA THR A 19 0.92 -5.69 -20.99
C THR A 19 1.32 -7.10 -21.44
N VAL A 20 1.69 -7.97 -20.49
CA VAL A 20 1.96 -9.40 -20.70
C VAL A 20 0.91 -10.25 -19.98
N PRO A 21 0.71 -11.52 -20.38
CA PRO A 21 -0.28 -12.38 -19.73
C PRO A 21 -0.04 -12.52 -18.23
N LEU A 22 -1.09 -12.30 -17.44
CA LEU A 22 -1.11 -12.62 -16.01
C LEU A 22 -1.43 -14.11 -15.85
N LEU A 23 -0.50 -14.86 -15.29
CA LEU A 23 -0.58 -16.30 -15.07
C LEU A 23 -1.03 -16.60 -13.64
N ARG A 24 -1.77 -17.69 -13.45
CA ARG A 24 -2.15 -18.23 -12.14
C ARG A 24 -2.64 -17.14 -11.15
N PRO A 25 -3.66 -16.33 -11.50
CA PRO A 25 -4.13 -15.28 -10.62
C PRO A 25 -4.68 -15.85 -9.30
N PHE A 26 -4.50 -15.12 -8.21
CA PHE A 26 -5.00 -15.47 -6.89
C PHE A 26 -5.48 -14.23 -6.11
N LEU A 27 -6.27 -14.48 -5.07
CA LEU A 27 -6.81 -13.46 -4.17
C LEU A 27 -6.58 -13.88 -2.72
N VAL A 28 -6.12 -12.95 -1.89
CA VAL A 28 -6.00 -13.11 -0.44
C VAL A 28 -6.94 -12.11 0.22
N ARG A 29 -7.87 -12.57 1.06
CA ARG A 29 -8.74 -11.67 1.84
C ARG A 29 -8.04 -11.34 3.16
N PHE A 30 -8.03 -10.07 3.52
CA PHE A 30 -7.69 -9.67 4.88
C PHE A 30 -9.00 -9.53 5.63
N ASP A 31 -9.21 -10.38 6.63
CA ASP A 31 -10.46 -10.39 7.36
C ASP A 31 -10.58 -9.09 8.17
N ALA A 32 -11.36 -8.15 7.65
CA ALA A 32 -11.85 -7.00 8.38
C ALA A 32 -13.27 -7.39 8.76
N ALA A 33 -13.57 -7.50 10.06
CA ALA A 33 -14.82 -8.03 10.62
C ALA A 33 -16.10 -7.25 10.22
N GLY A 34 -16.38 -7.09 8.92
CA GLY A 34 -17.52 -6.39 8.33
C GLY A 34 -17.56 -4.86 8.58
N ALA A 35 -16.56 -4.28 9.24
CA ALA A 35 -16.65 -2.91 9.74
C ALA A 35 -16.80 -1.84 8.63
N TRP A 36 -16.33 -2.07 7.41
CA TRP A 36 -16.33 -1.05 6.34
C TRP A 36 -17.70 -0.71 5.73
N PHE A 37 -18.73 -1.51 5.98
CA PHE A 37 -20.09 -1.23 5.47
C PHE A 37 -20.97 -0.44 6.47
N LEU A 38 -20.46 -0.09 7.66
CA LEU A 38 -21.29 0.62 8.65
C LEU A 38 -21.46 2.11 8.23
N PRO A 39 -22.70 2.65 8.21
CA PRO A 39 -22.99 4.03 7.78
C PRO A 39 -22.20 5.11 8.52
N GLN A 40 -21.88 4.85 9.79
CA GLN A 40 -21.07 5.71 10.66
C GLN A 40 -19.63 5.95 10.18
N HIS A 41 -19.19 5.26 9.13
CA HIS A 41 -17.85 5.41 8.56
C HIS A 41 -17.75 6.39 7.38
N GLY A 42 -18.86 7.02 6.98
CA GLY A 42 -18.90 8.12 6.00
C GLY A 42 -18.69 7.73 4.54
N GLN A 43 -18.16 6.54 4.27
CA GLN A 43 -18.00 5.95 2.94
C GLN A 43 -18.29 4.44 3.01
N PRO A 44 -19.56 4.01 3.04
CA PRO A 44 -19.89 2.58 3.07
C PRO A 44 -19.31 1.91 1.82
N ARG A 45 -18.59 0.80 2.02
CA ARG A 45 -18.03 0.02 0.90
C ARG A 45 -18.50 -1.42 0.96
N ILE A 46 -18.93 -1.95 -0.18
CA ILE A 46 -19.23 -3.38 -0.33
C ILE A 46 -17.91 -4.11 -0.58
N GLY A 47 -17.56 -5.05 0.31
CA GLY A 47 -16.33 -5.83 0.26
C GLY A 47 -15.44 -5.61 1.48
N GLY A 48 -14.16 -5.98 1.35
CA GLY A 48 -13.17 -5.87 2.42
C GLY A 48 -11.76 -5.81 1.84
N ARG A 49 -10.79 -5.46 2.69
CA ARG A 49 -9.38 -5.40 2.31
C ARG A 49 -8.91 -6.73 1.74
N MET A 50 -8.14 -6.66 0.68
CA MET A 50 -7.63 -7.84 -0.02
C MET A 50 -6.27 -7.53 -0.65
N ALA A 51 -5.62 -8.60 -1.09
CA ALA A 51 -4.56 -8.54 -2.07
C ALA A 51 -4.97 -9.37 -3.29
N LEU A 52 -4.59 -8.88 -4.47
CA LEU A 52 -4.65 -9.64 -5.72
C LEU A 52 -3.24 -9.96 -6.15
N GLY A 53 -3.01 -11.13 -6.69
CA GLY A 53 -1.70 -11.49 -7.21
C GLY A 53 -1.77 -12.43 -8.39
N GLY A 54 -0.60 -12.67 -8.97
CA GLY A 54 -0.40 -13.62 -10.05
C GLY A 54 1.06 -13.61 -10.48
N GLN A 55 1.37 -14.36 -11.52
CA GLN A 55 2.73 -14.45 -12.06
C GLN A 55 2.80 -13.80 -13.44
N VAL A 56 3.90 -13.11 -13.70
CA VAL A 56 4.27 -12.61 -15.02
C VAL A 56 5.63 -13.18 -15.41
N MET A 57 5.92 -13.23 -16.71
CA MET A 57 7.23 -13.64 -17.22
C MET A 57 8.13 -12.41 -17.35
N LEU A 58 9.26 -12.41 -16.66
CA LEU A 58 10.37 -11.48 -16.88
C LEU A 58 11.53 -12.27 -17.48
N GLY A 59 11.71 -12.17 -18.80
CA GLY A 59 12.59 -13.07 -19.54
C GLY A 59 12.07 -14.51 -19.49
N ASP A 60 12.91 -15.44 -19.05
CA ASP A 60 12.59 -16.87 -18.86
C ASP A 60 12.14 -17.20 -17.43
N ARG A 61 12.07 -16.20 -16.53
CA ARG A 61 11.74 -16.38 -15.12
C ARG A 61 10.31 -15.92 -14.82
N ARG A 62 9.59 -16.70 -14.02
CA ARG A 62 8.33 -16.26 -13.40
C ARG A 62 8.64 -15.32 -12.23
N VAL A 63 7.88 -14.24 -12.15
CA VAL A 63 7.89 -13.30 -11.01
C VAL A 63 6.47 -13.17 -10.51
N THR A 64 6.29 -13.34 -9.20
CA THR A 64 5.01 -13.12 -8.54
C THR A 64 4.83 -11.62 -8.30
N VAL A 65 3.73 -11.06 -8.80
CA VAL A 65 3.33 -9.66 -8.59
C VAL A 65 2.07 -9.62 -7.75
N VAL A 66 2.04 -8.73 -6.75
CA VAL A 66 0.93 -8.64 -5.80
C VAL A 66 0.53 -7.19 -5.57
N SER A 67 -0.74 -6.86 -5.79
CA SER A 67 -1.36 -5.58 -5.46
C SER A 67 -2.06 -5.67 -4.10
N VAL A 68 -1.65 -4.85 -3.14
CA VAL A 68 -2.08 -4.91 -1.73
C VAL A 68 -2.81 -3.63 -1.32
N HIS A 69 -3.80 -3.78 -0.44
CA HIS A 69 -4.39 -2.65 0.29
C HIS A 69 -4.70 -3.10 1.72
N LEU A 70 -3.90 -2.66 2.70
CA LEU A 70 -4.08 -3.02 4.10
C LEU A 70 -5.13 -2.15 4.81
N GLU A 71 -5.57 -2.61 5.99
CA GLU A 71 -6.60 -1.92 6.77
C GLU A 71 -6.07 -0.59 7.37
N ASN A 72 -6.84 0.49 7.21
CA ASN A 72 -6.45 1.83 7.67
C ASN A 72 -7.00 2.17 9.07
N ARG A 73 -7.96 1.38 9.56
CA ARG A 73 -8.53 1.51 10.91
C ARG A 73 -7.99 0.48 11.92
N THR A 74 -7.02 -0.33 11.52
CA THR A 74 -6.32 -1.24 12.43
C THR A 74 -5.06 -0.61 13.04
N THR A 75 -4.53 -1.25 14.07
CA THR A 75 -3.29 -0.84 14.73
C THR A 75 -2.06 -1.20 13.88
N PRO A 76 -0.87 -0.64 14.14
CA PRO A 76 0.36 -1.09 13.50
C PRO A 76 0.61 -2.60 13.65
N ALA A 77 0.28 -3.18 14.82
CA ALA A 77 0.36 -4.63 15.04
C ALA A 77 -0.63 -5.40 14.16
N GLY A 78 -1.85 -4.89 14.00
CA GLY A 78 -2.86 -5.50 13.13
C GLY A 78 -2.45 -5.49 11.65
N ARG A 79 -1.78 -4.44 11.17
CA ARG A 79 -1.17 -4.44 9.83
C ARG A 79 -0.07 -5.49 9.71
N ALA A 80 0.77 -5.65 10.74
CA ALA A 80 1.78 -6.70 10.74
C ALA A 80 1.17 -8.12 10.67
N ASP A 81 0.03 -8.35 11.33
CA ASP A 81 -0.70 -9.63 11.22
C ASP A 81 -1.26 -9.86 9.81
N GLN A 82 -1.82 -8.81 9.18
CA GLN A 82 -2.24 -8.88 7.78
C GLN A 82 -1.05 -9.16 6.84
N THR A 83 0.11 -8.55 7.09
CA THR A 83 1.34 -8.82 6.35
C THR A 83 1.81 -10.27 6.54
N ARG A 84 1.79 -10.83 7.75
CA ARG A 84 2.12 -12.26 7.96
C ARG A 84 1.20 -13.17 7.16
N HIS A 85 -0.10 -12.91 7.23
CA HIS A 85 -1.09 -13.67 6.47
C HIS A 85 -0.85 -13.59 4.95
N LEU A 86 -0.53 -12.40 4.44
CA LEU A 86 -0.16 -12.20 3.04
C LEU A 86 1.07 -13.03 2.65
N LEU A 87 2.15 -12.93 3.43
CA LEU A 87 3.41 -13.61 3.12
C LEU A 87 3.27 -15.13 3.20
N ASP A 88 2.52 -15.65 4.17
CA ASP A 88 2.20 -17.09 4.24
C ASP A 88 1.42 -17.57 3.02
N ALA A 89 0.50 -16.75 2.50
CA ALA A 89 -0.24 -17.06 1.29
C ALA A 89 0.66 -17.05 0.05
N ILE A 90 1.59 -16.09 -0.06
CA ILE A 90 2.56 -16.01 -1.16
C ILE A 90 3.51 -17.21 -1.12
N ASP A 91 4.04 -17.58 0.05
CA ASP A 91 4.94 -18.72 0.20
C ASP A 91 4.24 -20.04 -0.12
N ARG A 92 2.96 -20.20 0.28
CA ARG A 92 2.15 -21.37 -0.12
C ARG A 92 1.88 -21.40 -1.62
N TYR A 93 1.73 -20.24 -2.25
CA TYR A 93 1.47 -20.14 -3.68
C TYR A 93 2.71 -20.51 -4.51
N ASP A 94 3.87 -19.96 -4.15
CA ASP A 94 5.17 -20.22 -4.79
C ASP A 94 6.35 -19.57 -4.01
N ALA A 95 6.92 -20.28 -3.02
CA ALA A 95 7.99 -19.76 -2.16
C ALA A 95 9.29 -19.40 -2.91
N GLU A 96 9.59 -20.08 -4.02
CA GLU A 96 10.88 -19.97 -4.73
C GLU A 96 10.90 -18.80 -5.73
N THR A 97 9.73 -18.31 -6.15
CA THR A 97 9.67 -17.21 -7.12
C THR A 97 10.11 -15.88 -6.54
N PRO A 98 10.85 -15.05 -7.31
CA PRO A 98 10.99 -13.63 -6.99
C PRO A 98 9.63 -12.96 -6.89
N VAL A 99 9.49 -12.01 -5.97
CA VAL A 99 8.22 -11.37 -5.65
C VAL A 99 8.38 -9.85 -5.67
N LEU A 100 7.43 -9.17 -6.32
CA LEU A 100 7.17 -7.74 -6.19
C LEU A 100 5.79 -7.57 -5.55
N ILE A 101 5.74 -6.88 -4.42
CA ILE A 101 4.50 -6.53 -3.73
C ILE A 101 4.39 -5.00 -3.79
N GLY A 102 3.24 -4.48 -4.19
CA GLY A 102 3.00 -3.04 -4.31
C GLY A 102 1.61 -2.63 -3.86
N GLY A 103 1.46 -1.44 -3.27
CA GLY A 103 0.16 -0.85 -2.97
C GLY A 103 0.14 -0.04 -1.68
N ASP A 104 -1.07 0.20 -1.15
CA ASP A 104 -1.29 1.00 0.04
C ASP A 104 -1.23 0.13 1.30
N PHE A 105 -0.16 0.29 2.09
CA PHE A 105 0.02 -0.43 3.35
C PHE A 105 -0.57 0.29 4.55
N ASN A 106 -1.06 1.53 4.38
CA ASN A 106 -1.60 2.34 5.46
C ASN A 106 -0.66 2.38 6.69
N THR A 107 0.65 2.57 6.47
CA THR A 107 1.69 2.72 7.52
C THR A 107 1.55 4.05 8.27
N LEU A 108 0.42 4.22 8.96
CA LEU A 108 -0.05 5.45 9.58
C LEU A 108 0.54 5.69 10.97
N THR A 109 1.34 4.75 11.48
CA THR A 109 2.13 4.77 12.73
C THR A 109 1.36 4.90 14.03
N ALA A 110 0.03 4.93 13.98
CA ALA A 110 -0.87 5.08 15.11
C ALA A 110 -2.25 4.49 14.79
N THR A 111 -3.10 4.35 15.80
CA THR A 111 -4.49 3.92 15.63
C THR A 111 -5.35 5.00 14.96
N TYR A 112 -6.56 4.64 14.52
CA TYR A 112 -7.49 5.63 13.95
C TYR A 112 -7.89 6.72 14.97
N PRO A 113 -8.31 6.40 16.21
CA PRO A 113 -8.66 7.42 17.22
C PRO A 113 -7.51 8.40 17.49
N GLU A 114 -6.28 7.89 17.70
CA GLU A 114 -5.11 8.75 17.99
C GLU A 114 -4.80 9.78 16.89
N ARG A 115 -5.19 9.50 15.64
CA ARG A 115 -4.96 10.40 14.51
C ARG A 115 -6.12 11.38 14.27
N ASN A 116 -7.33 11.05 14.73
CA ASN A 116 -8.55 11.74 14.31
C ASN A 116 -9.35 12.38 15.46
N ASP A 117 -9.26 11.86 16.69
CA ASP A 117 -10.04 12.38 17.82
C ASP A 117 -9.53 13.75 18.30
N ASP A 118 -8.20 13.94 18.28
CA ASP A 118 -7.54 15.22 18.56
C ASP A 118 -6.48 15.52 17.49
N PRO A 119 -6.86 16.22 16.40
CA PRO A 119 -5.94 16.57 15.31
C PRO A 119 -4.76 17.46 15.76
N ASP A 120 -4.94 18.28 16.80
CA ASP A 120 -3.86 19.13 17.32
C ASP A 120 -2.81 18.30 18.06
N ALA A 121 -3.23 17.34 18.89
CA ALA A 121 -2.33 16.40 19.52
C ALA A 121 -1.60 15.54 18.50
N TRP A 122 -2.28 15.09 17.45
CA TRP A 122 -1.65 14.35 16.35
C TRP A 122 -0.58 15.18 15.64
N ARG A 123 -0.89 16.43 15.27
CA ARG A 123 0.10 17.35 14.67
C ARG A 123 1.31 17.57 15.56
N LYS A 124 1.11 17.78 16.87
CA LYS A 124 2.20 17.94 17.84
C LYS A 124 3.08 16.69 17.93
N ARG A 125 2.47 15.50 17.90
CA ARG A 125 3.19 14.22 17.91
C ARG A 125 4.05 14.05 16.67
N ILE A 126 3.52 14.36 15.48
CA ILE A 126 4.29 14.30 14.23
C ILE A 126 5.38 15.37 14.20
N ALA A 127 5.11 16.58 14.69
CA ALA A 127 6.13 17.63 14.77
C ALA A 127 7.31 17.26 15.71
N ALA A 128 7.06 16.44 16.75
CA ALA A 128 8.10 15.95 17.65
C ALA A 128 8.97 14.83 17.04
N GLU A 129 8.50 14.17 15.99
CA GLU A 129 9.22 13.13 15.26
C GLU A 129 8.99 13.28 13.74
N PRO A 130 9.60 14.28 13.09
CA PRO A 130 9.25 14.69 11.72
C PRO A 130 9.38 13.58 10.68
N ASP A 131 10.33 12.66 10.88
CA ASP A 131 10.58 11.55 9.95
C ASP A 131 9.60 10.38 10.14
N ARG A 132 8.80 10.37 11.21
CA ARG A 132 7.93 9.24 11.60
C ARG A 132 7.05 8.72 10.47
N LEU A 133 6.48 9.63 9.67
CA LEU A 133 5.56 9.26 8.60
C LEU A 133 6.26 8.97 7.28
N MET A 134 7.55 9.28 7.15
CA MET A 134 8.38 8.98 5.97
C MET A 134 9.22 7.71 6.15
N CYS A 135 9.68 7.47 7.38
CA CYS A 135 10.48 6.33 7.82
C CYS A 135 9.77 5.62 8.99
N PRO A 136 8.64 4.93 8.73
CA PRO A 136 7.74 4.45 9.76
C PRO A 136 8.19 3.15 10.45
N GLU A 137 9.34 2.58 10.09
CA GLU A 137 9.76 1.22 10.51
C GLU A 137 9.78 1.02 12.03
N ARG A 138 10.13 2.07 12.78
CA ARG A 138 10.14 2.03 14.27
C ARG A 138 8.75 1.89 14.88
N HIS A 139 7.71 2.27 14.13
CA HIS A 139 6.32 2.31 14.58
C HIS A 139 5.42 1.31 13.84
N GLU A 140 5.94 0.67 12.79
CA GLU A 140 5.20 -0.27 11.93
C GLU A 140 5.93 -1.62 11.89
N PRO A 141 5.55 -2.58 12.76
CA PRO A 141 6.22 -3.87 12.84
C PRO A 141 6.17 -4.70 11.54
N LEU A 142 5.30 -4.36 10.59
CA LEU A 142 5.21 -5.03 9.31
C LEU A 142 6.52 -4.98 8.50
N PHE A 143 7.36 -3.95 8.67
CA PHE A 143 8.66 -3.88 8.00
C PHE A 143 9.62 -4.95 8.52
N ALA A 144 9.59 -5.24 9.82
CA ALA A 144 10.36 -6.34 10.39
C ALA A 144 9.88 -7.69 9.84
N VAL A 145 8.55 -7.88 9.74
CA VAL A 145 7.95 -9.10 9.15
C VAL A 145 8.41 -9.30 7.69
N PHE A 146 8.43 -8.23 6.88
CA PHE A 146 8.96 -8.28 5.52
C PHE A 146 10.46 -8.64 5.50
N ALA A 147 11.27 -7.96 6.31
CA ALA A 147 12.71 -8.19 6.38
C ALA A 147 13.06 -9.63 6.80
N GLU A 148 12.36 -10.18 7.80
CA GLU A 148 12.52 -11.57 8.27
C GLU A 148 12.24 -12.60 7.17
N ARG A 149 11.41 -12.24 6.17
CA ARG A 149 11.07 -13.08 5.01
C ARG A 149 11.92 -12.77 3.77
N GLY A 150 12.99 -11.98 3.92
CA GLY A 150 13.93 -11.65 2.86
C GLY A 150 13.46 -10.60 1.86
N TYR A 151 12.45 -9.80 2.23
CA TYR A 151 12.00 -8.66 1.43
C TYR A 151 12.79 -7.39 1.78
N ASP A 152 13.07 -6.56 0.78
CA ASP A 152 13.59 -5.20 0.94
C ASP A 152 12.62 -4.19 0.31
N TRP A 153 12.69 -2.93 0.73
CA TRP A 153 11.89 -1.82 0.22
C TRP A 153 12.76 -0.60 -0.11
N ARG A 154 14.01 -0.53 0.38
CA ARG A 154 14.79 0.72 0.36
C ARG A 154 15.13 1.19 -1.06
N GLU A 155 15.55 0.27 -1.92
CA GLU A 155 15.90 0.60 -3.31
C GLU A 155 14.67 0.70 -4.22
N ALA A 156 13.52 0.21 -3.77
CA ALA A 156 12.29 0.14 -4.56
C ALA A 156 11.39 1.37 -4.40
N ASN A 157 11.69 2.27 -3.46
CA ASN A 157 10.87 3.42 -3.13
C ASN A 157 11.69 4.71 -3.09
N ALA A 158 11.06 5.82 -3.46
CA ALA A 158 11.65 7.16 -3.37
C ALA A 158 11.17 7.84 -2.08
N PHE A 159 12.11 8.33 -1.27
CA PHE A 159 11.83 8.96 0.03
C PHE A 159 11.89 10.50 -0.03
N ASP A 160 11.85 11.08 -1.24
CA ASP A 160 11.96 12.52 -1.46
C ASP A 160 10.69 13.28 -1.08
N LYS A 161 9.53 12.62 -1.11
CA LYS A 161 8.24 13.20 -0.75
C LYS A 161 7.25 12.15 -0.23
N PRO A 162 6.22 12.56 0.54
CA PRO A 162 5.12 11.68 0.93
C PRO A 162 4.41 11.07 -0.28
N THR A 163 3.81 9.91 -0.08
CA THR A 163 2.92 9.29 -1.09
C THR A 163 1.49 9.76 -0.91
N GLN A 164 1.12 10.31 0.25
CA GLN A 164 -0.17 10.96 0.44
C GLN A 164 -0.15 12.39 -0.10
N ARG A 165 -1.23 12.76 -0.80
CA ARG A 165 -1.51 14.11 -1.28
C ARG A 165 -2.59 14.74 -0.41
N ARG A 166 -2.37 16.01 -0.06
CA ARG A 166 -3.32 16.85 0.69
C ARG A 166 -3.78 18.01 -0.18
N ALA A 167 -5.02 18.43 0.00
CA ALA A 167 -5.53 19.63 -0.65
C ALA A 167 -4.78 20.87 -0.10
N ALA A 168 -4.72 21.95 -0.89
CA ALA A 168 -4.13 23.19 -0.42
C ALA A 168 -4.87 23.69 0.84
N GLY A 169 -4.12 23.96 1.91
CA GLY A 169 -4.65 24.40 3.21
C GLY A 169 -5.05 23.27 4.17
N ASP A 170 -5.00 21.99 3.75
CA ASP A 170 -5.17 20.86 4.65
C ASP A 170 -3.87 20.66 5.47
N LEU A 171 -4.01 20.81 6.79
CA LEU A 171 -2.91 20.71 7.76
C LEU A 171 -2.70 19.28 8.29
N THR A 172 -3.42 18.30 7.75
CA THR A 172 -3.27 16.89 8.13
C THR A 172 -1.90 16.38 7.68
N PRO A 173 -1.07 15.85 8.59
CA PRO A 173 0.21 15.29 8.21
C PRO A 173 0.10 14.25 7.08
N ALA A 174 1.02 14.32 6.12
CA ALA A 174 1.13 13.40 5.00
C ALA A 174 2.35 12.49 5.19
N GLY A 175 2.21 11.22 4.86
CA GLY A 175 3.26 10.21 4.98
C GLY A 175 3.52 9.42 3.70
N HIS A 176 4.52 8.56 3.77
CA HIS A 176 4.79 7.50 2.81
C HIS A 176 4.05 6.25 3.28
N ILE A 177 2.92 5.95 2.64
CA ILE A 177 2.06 4.81 3.00
C ILE A 177 1.85 3.81 1.88
N ASP A 178 2.25 4.18 0.68
CA ASP A 178 2.27 3.31 -0.49
C ASP A 178 3.70 2.79 -0.66
N TRP A 179 3.87 1.49 -0.86
CA TRP A 179 5.20 0.89 -0.86
C TRP A 179 5.34 -0.19 -1.92
N PHE A 180 6.55 -0.33 -2.45
CA PHE A 180 7.04 -1.55 -3.09
C PHE A 180 7.94 -2.35 -2.15
N PHE A 181 7.69 -3.65 -2.05
CA PHE A 181 8.58 -4.63 -1.40
C PHE A 181 9.04 -5.67 -2.42
N THR A 182 10.33 -6.00 -2.41
CA THR A 182 10.96 -6.92 -3.36
C THR A 182 11.65 -8.06 -2.65
N ARG A 183 11.48 -9.30 -3.15
CA ARG A 183 12.26 -10.49 -2.77
C ARG A 183 12.82 -11.14 -4.02
N GLY A 184 14.12 -11.42 -4.06
CA GLY A 184 14.77 -12.01 -5.25
C GLY A 184 14.80 -11.10 -6.50
N LEU A 185 14.51 -9.82 -6.35
CA LEU A 185 14.55 -8.80 -7.40
C LEU A 185 15.51 -7.68 -7.00
N SER A 186 16.22 -7.11 -7.98
CA SER A 186 16.92 -5.84 -7.84
C SER A 186 16.02 -4.71 -8.31
N ALA A 187 15.92 -3.64 -7.53
CA ALA A 187 15.12 -2.46 -7.85
C ALA A 187 16.01 -1.28 -8.27
N SER A 188 15.51 -0.45 -9.16
CA SER A 188 16.18 0.77 -9.59
C SER A 188 15.19 1.80 -10.13
N ALA A 189 15.66 3.05 -10.24
CA ALA A 189 14.89 4.18 -10.72
C ALA A 189 13.50 4.32 -10.04
N PRO A 190 13.40 4.25 -8.70
CA PRO A 190 12.15 4.54 -8.03
C PRO A 190 11.78 6.02 -8.22
N ALA A 191 10.50 6.31 -8.41
CA ALA A 191 10.01 7.69 -8.46
C ALA A 191 8.57 7.78 -7.94
N THR A 192 8.28 8.93 -7.33
CA THR A 192 6.93 9.33 -6.90
C THR A 192 6.39 10.37 -7.87
N LEU A 193 5.42 9.97 -8.69
CA LEU A 193 4.81 10.76 -9.75
C LEU A 193 3.55 11.46 -9.23
N PRO A 194 3.36 12.76 -9.54
CA PRO A 194 2.22 13.51 -9.06
C PRO A 194 0.90 13.01 -9.65
N ALA A 195 -0.06 12.65 -8.79
CA ALA A 195 -1.42 12.30 -9.18
C ALA A 195 -2.28 13.56 -9.34
N VAL A 196 -2.13 14.23 -10.48
CA VAL A 196 -2.87 15.46 -10.83
C VAL A 196 -3.60 15.33 -12.16
N LEU A 197 -4.72 16.03 -12.27
CA LEU A 197 -5.44 16.25 -13.54
C LEU A 197 -4.72 17.32 -14.38
N PRO A 198 -5.07 17.48 -15.68
CA PRO A 198 -4.45 18.49 -16.54
C PRO A 198 -4.57 19.94 -16.04
N ASP A 199 -5.56 20.24 -15.20
CA ASP A 199 -5.76 21.55 -14.57
C ASP A 199 -4.95 21.74 -13.26
N GLY A 200 -4.16 20.75 -12.88
CA GLY A 200 -3.32 20.76 -11.67
C GLY A 200 -4.05 20.35 -10.38
N SER A 201 -5.36 20.09 -10.43
CA SER A 201 -6.08 19.58 -9.27
C SER A 201 -5.72 18.10 -8.98
N PRO A 202 -5.82 17.62 -7.74
CA PRO A 202 -5.55 16.22 -7.42
C PRO A 202 -6.46 15.25 -8.18
N SER A 203 -5.88 14.24 -8.84
CA SER A 203 -6.65 13.12 -9.40
C SER A 203 -6.85 11.99 -8.38
N ALA A 204 -6.02 11.97 -7.33
CA ALA A 204 -6.14 11.10 -6.16
C ALA A 204 -5.53 11.78 -4.92
N ASP A 205 -5.87 11.29 -3.74
CA ASP A 205 -5.23 11.63 -2.46
C ASP A 205 -3.93 10.84 -2.21
N HIS A 206 -3.49 10.05 -3.19
CA HIS A 206 -2.22 9.35 -3.23
C HIS A 206 -1.47 9.69 -4.52
N GLU A 207 -0.15 9.77 -4.44
CA GLU A 207 0.75 9.86 -5.58
C GLU A 207 0.94 8.47 -6.22
N ALA A 208 1.33 8.44 -7.50
CA ALA A 208 1.66 7.18 -8.16
C ALA A 208 3.12 6.82 -7.94
N LEU A 209 3.40 5.60 -7.49
CA LEU A 209 4.77 5.10 -7.36
C LEU A 209 5.15 4.27 -8.59
N VAL A 210 6.38 4.46 -9.06
CA VAL A 210 6.97 3.66 -10.14
C VAL A 210 8.35 3.15 -9.73
N VAL A 211 8.69 1.96 -10.20
CA VAL A 211 9.99 1.33 -9.96
C VAL A 211 10.35 0.43 -11.14
N THR A 212 11.63 0.36 -11.50
CA THR A 212 12.15 -0.66 -12.42
C THR A 212 12.67 -1.85 -11.61
N VAL A 213 12.26 -3.06 -11.95
CA VAL A 213 12.76 -4.29 -11.32
C VAL A 213 13.42 -5.22 -12.32
N ARG A 214 14.42 -5.99 -11.85
CA ARG A 214 15.06 -7.06 -12.60
C ARG A 214 15.23 -8.28 -11.71
N VAL A 215 15.16 -9.47 -12.29
CA VAL A 215 15.49 -10.71 -11.56
C VAL A 215 16.98 -10.72 -11.23
N LYS A 216 17.31 -11.12 -10.00
CA LYS A 216 18.70 -11.30 -9.54
C LYS A 216 19.35 -12.54 -10.16
#